data_AF-A0AAV7CWB4-F1
#
_entry.id   AF-A0AAV7CWB4-F1
#
_cell.length_a   1.000
_cell.length_b   1.000
_cell.length_c   1.000
_cell.angle_alpha   90.00
_cell.angle_beta   90.00
_cell.angle_gamma   90.00
#
_symmetry.space_group_name_H-M   'P 1'
#
loop_
_entity.id
_entity.type
_entity.pdbx_description
1 polymer ?
#
loop_
_entity_poly.entity_id
_entity_poly.type
_entity_poly.pdbx_seq_one_letter_code
_entity_poly.pdbx_strand_id
1 'polypeptide(L)'
;GKVGLPLTVPYSTTKFALDGFFSSLRMEFYHQKVNVSITLCVISYIDTDSAINTVSHVIQQPAAPKEECALEIIKGGALRQREVYYQYQATKIPMLLRDWAPEFLEYLVLKNYDVGALNKKKE
;
A
#
# COMPACT_ATOMS: atom_id res chain seq x y z
N GLY A 1 0.00 2.80 4.58
CA GLY A 1 1.47 2.65 4.48
C GLY A 1 2.11 3.90 3.91
N LYS A 2 1.62 4.38 2.78
CA LYS A 2 1.89 5.74 2.26
C LYS A 2 0.65 6.65 2.35
N VAL A 3 -0.54 6.06 2.27
CA VAL A 3 -1.82 6.72 2.49
C VAL A 3 -2.51 6.05 3.69
N GLY A 4 -3.22 6.85 4.48
CA GLY A 4 -4.07 6.36 5.58
C GLY A 4 -5.39 5.83 5.02
N LEU A 5 -5.82 4.67 5.50
CA LEU A 5 -7.06 4.04 5.07
C LEU A 5 -7.96 3.79 6.29
N PRO A 6 -9.29 3.94 6.15
CA PRO A 6 -10.22 3.62 7.23
C PRO A 6 -10.13 2.13 7.59
N LEU A 7 -10.57 1.79 8.81
CA LEU A 7 -10.70 0.41 9.32
C LEU A 7 -9.39 -0.38 9.45
N THR A 8 -8.25 0.24 9.14
CA THR A 8 -6.94 -0.41 9.12
C THR A 8 -5.91 0.43 9.86
N VAL A 9 -6.31 1.16 10.91
CA VAL A 9 -5.42 2.09 11.64
C VAL A 9 -4.14 1.39 12.13
N PRO A 10 -4.17 0.26 12.88
CA PRO A 10 -2.95 -0.40 13.34
C PRO A 10 -2.08 -0.91 12.19
N TYR A 11 -2.72 -1.51 11.17
CA TYR A 11 -2.04 -1.96 9.96
C TYR A 11 -1.33 -0.80 9.26
N SER A 12 -2.03 0.31 9.05
CA SER A 12 -1.49 1.53 8.43
C SER A 12 -0.29 2.05 9.21
N THR A 13 -0.41 2.18 10.53
CA THR A 13 0.69 2.60 11.41
C THR A 13 1.96 1.77 11.18
N THR A 14 1.85 0.44 11.21
CA THR A 14 3.02 -0.42 10.99
C THR A 14 3.62 -0.24 9.60
N LYS A 15 2.79 -0.09 8.55
CA LYS A 15 3.29 0.09 7.18
C LYS A 15 3.92 1.47 6.95
N PHE A 16 3.44 2.52 7.62
CA PHE A 16 4.11 3.83 7.63
C PHE A 16 5.45 3.77 8.37
N ALA A 17 5.53 3.03 9.49
CA ALA A 17 6.77 2.84 10.22
C ALA A 17 7.85 2.14 9.38
N LEU A 18 7.47 1.15 8.56
CA LEU A 18 8.40 0.50 7.62
C LEU A 18 8.99 1.49 6.61
N ASP A 19 8.19 2.40 6.06
CA ASP A 19 8.67 3.39 5.11
C ASP A 19 9.69 4.33 5.75
N GLY A 20 9.37 4.89 6.93
CA GLY A 20 10.29 5.74 7.68
C GLY A 20 11.60 5.02 8.04
N PHE A 21 11.50 3.84 8.64
CA PHE A 21 12.65 3.05 9.08
C PHE A 21 13.57 2.68 7.91
N PHE A 22 13.03 2.04 6.87
CA PHE A 22 13.84 1.55 5.75
C PHE A 22 14.31 2.66 4.81
N SER A 23 13.60 3.79 4.76
CA SER A 23 14.10 4.98 4.06
C SER A 23 15.29 5.60 4.78
N SER A 24 15.27 5.68 6.11
CA SER A 24 16.42 6.11 6.91
C SER A 24 17.60 5.15 6.77
N LEU A 25 17.37 3.85 6.92
CA LEU A 25 18.42 2.83 6.82
C LEU A 25 19.11 2.83 5.45
N ARG A 26 18.35 3.07 4.36
CA ARG A 26 18.94 3.18 3.01
C ARG A 26 19.91 4.35 2.90
N MET A 27 19.62 5.47 3.57
CA MET A 27 20.53 6.62 3.62
C MET A 27 21.78 6.31 4.43
N GLU A 28 21.65 5.58 5.54
CA GLU A 28 22.79 5.09 6.32
C GLU A 28 23.68 4.15 5.50
N PHE A 29 23.10 3.20 4.77
CA PHE A 29 23.85 2.30 3.88
C PHE A 29 24.60 3.05 2.79
N TYR A 30 23.97 4.08 2.21
CA TYR A 30 24.62 4.95 1.23
C TYR A 30 25.84 5.67 1.84
N HIS A 31 25.69 6.22 3.05
CA HIS A 31 26.78 6.92 3.74
C HIS A 31 27.92 5.98 4.15
N GLN A 32 27.59 4.80 4.66
CA GLN A 32 28.54 3.77 5.10
C GLN A 32 29.12 2.94 3.93
N LYS A 33 28.73 3.23 2.69
CA LYS A 33 29.14 2.48 1.49
C LYS A 33 28.82 0.98 1.56
N VAL A 34 27.74 0.62 2.23
CA VAL A 34 27.24 -0.76 2.31
C VAL A 34 26.48 -1.08 1.02
N ASN A 35 26.95 -2.08 0.25
CA ASN A 35 26.37 -2.42 -1.06
C ASN A 35 25.11 -3.30 -0.99
N VAL A 36 24.15 -2.92 -0.13
CA VAL A 36 22.86 -3.62 0.01
C VAL A 36 21.74 -2.67 -0.42
N SER A 37 20.92 -3.11 -1.39
CA SER A 37 19.75 -2.34 -1.81
C SER A 37 18.54 -2.69 -0.97
N ILE A 38 17.69 -1.68 -0.71
CA ILE A 38 16.41 -1.85 -0.03
C ILE A 38 15.32 -1.37 -0.99
N THR A 39 14.41 -2.28 -1.35
CA THR A 39 13.24 -2.01 -2.20
C THR A 39 11.99 -1.98 -1.35
N LEU A 40 11.29 -0.84 -1.30
CA LEU A 40 9.98 -0.76 -0.64
C LEU A 40 8.87 -1.02 -1.65
N CYS A 41 8.14 -2.12 -1.47
CA CYS A 41 7.03 -2.48 -2.35
C CYS A 41 5.71 -1.88 -1.82
N VAL A 42 5.15 -0.94 -2.56
CA VAL A 42 3.85 -0.32 -2.26
C VAL A 42 2.80 -0.97 -3.15
N ILE A 43 2.02 -1.86 -2.54
CA ILE A 43 1.00 -2.67 -3.20
C ILE A 43 -0.39 -2.27 -2.70
N SER A 44 -1.38 -2.31 -3.59
CA SER A 44 -2.79 -2.05 -3.29
C SER A 44 -3.54 -3.34 -2.92
N TYR A 45 -4.85 -3.39 -3.11
CA TYR A 45 -5.68 -4.57 -2.90
C TYR A 45 -5.33 -5.69 -3.90
N ILE A 46 -4.81 -6.81 -3.39
CA ILE A 46 -4.38 -7.98 -4.16
C ILE A 46 -5.29 -9.18 -3.87
N ASP A 47 -5.57 -10.00 -4.89
CA ASP A 47 -6.50 -11.14 -4.89
C ASP A 47 -6.00 -12.40 -4.13
N THR A 48 -5.25 -12.18 -3.06
CA THR A 48 -4.86 -13.26 -2.14
C THR A 48 -6.08 -13.77 -1.37
N ASP A 49 -6.14 -15.07 -1.10
CA ASP A 49 -7.28 -15.70 -0.42
C ASP A 49 -7.57 -15.04 0.94
N SER A 50 -6.53 -14.69 1.69
CA SER A 50 -6.66 -13.98 2.97
C SER A 50 -7.28 -12.59 2.79
N ALA A 51 -6.85 -11.81 1.79
CA ALA A 51 -7.39 -10.48 1.56
C ALA A 51 -8.83 -10.54 1.04
N ILE A 52 -9.14 -11.42 0.07
CA ILE A 52 -10.51 -11.60 -0.41
C ILE A 52 -11.44 -11.98 0.74
N ASN A 53 -11.08 -12.97 1.56
CA ASN A 53 -11.93 -13.40 2.67
C ASN A 53 -12.12 -12.32 3.75
N THR A 54 -11.12 -11.46 3.95
CA THR A 54 -11.15 -10.46 5.02
C THR A 54 -11.83 -9.16 4.61
N VAL A 55 -11.62 -8.67 3.38
CA VAL A 55 -12.00 -7.29 3.01
C VAL A 55 -12.94 -7.16 1.81
N SER A 56 -13.27 -8.25 1.10
CA SER A 56 -14.14 -8.20 -0.11
C SER A 56 -15.54 -7.62 0.14
N HIS A 57 -16.06 -7.74 1.36
CA HIS A 57 -17.37 -7.21 1.73
C HIS A 57 -17.37 -5.71 2.06
N VAL A 58 -16.18 -5.11 2.24
CA VAL A 58 -16.02 -3.70 2.60
C VAL A 58 -15.47 -2.89 1.44
N ILE A 59 -14.52 -3.46 0.70
CA ILE A 59 -13.83 -2.78 -0.39
C ILE A 59 -14.55 -3.09 -1.70
N GLN A 60 -15.04 -2.04 -2.37
CA GLN A 60 -15.79 -2.18 -3.63
C GLN A 60 -14.92 -2.18 -4.89
N GLN A 61 -13.61 -2.02 -4.74
CA GLN A 61 -12.68 -2.01 -5.88
C GLN A 61 -12.23 -3.43 -6.24
N PRO A 62 -11.99 -3.74 -7.53
CA PRO A 62 -11.48 -5.04 -7.93
C PRO A 62 -10.07 -5.28 -7.37
N ALA A 63 -9.81 -6.51 -6.94
CA ALA A 63 -8.49 -6.94 -6.51
C ALA A 63 -7.56 -7.14 -7.72
N ALA A 64 -6.29 -6.77 -7.59
CA ALA A 64 -5.28 -7.00 -8.62
C ALA A 64 -4.69 -8.42 -8.51
N PRO A 65 -4.20 -9.02 -9.62
CA PRO A 65 -3.70 -10.39 -9.62
C PRO A 65 -2.39 -10.54 -8.84
N LYS A 66 -2.30 -11.57 -8.00
CA LYS A 66 -1.17 -11.86 -7.11
C LYS A 66 0.06 -12.38 -7.85
N GLU A 67 -0.10 -13.10 -8.95
CA GLU A 67 1.01 -13.67 -9.73
C GLU A 67 1.85 -12.55 -10.37
N GLU A 68 1.18 -11.58 -10.99
CA GLU A 68 1.84 -10.41 -11.59
C GLU A 68 2.40 -9.49 -10.48
N CYS A 69 1.69 -9.33 -9.36
CA CYS A 69 2.20 -8.61 -8.20
C CYS A 69 3.53 -9.21 -7.69
N ALA A 70 3.60 -10.53 -7.57
CA ALA A 70 4.80 -11.23 -7.12
C ALA A 70 5.96 -11.03 -8.09
N LEU A 71 5.68 -11.10 -9.40
CA LEU A 71 6.68 -10.87 -10.43
C LEU A 71 7.26 -9.45 -10.35
N GLU A 72 6.43 -8.42 -10.17
CA GLU A 72 6.88 -7.04 -10.07
C GLU A 72 7.70 -6.78 -8.79
N ILE A 73 7.35 -7.43 -7.67
CA ILE A 73 8.17 -7.39 -6.45
C ILE A 73 9.57 -7.98 -6.70
N ILE A 74 9.64 -9.15 -7.35
CA ILE A 74 10.92 -9.83 -7.65
C ILE A 74 11.75 -8.97 -8.60
N LYS A 75 11.15 -8.46 -9.68
CA LYS A 75 11.83 -7.57 -10.64
C LYS A 75 12.37 -6.32 -9.95
N GLY A 76 11.56 -5.67 -9.10
CA GLY A 76 11.99 -4.48 -8.39
C GLY A 76 13.16 -4.72 -7.44
N GLY A 77 13.15 -5.87 -6.74
CA GLY A 77 14.28 -6.31 -5.91
C GLY A 77 15.54 -6.58 -6.73
N ALA A 78 15.42 -7.35 -7.82
CA ALA A 78 16.55 -7.70 -8.70
C ALA A 78 17.17 -6.45 -9.36
N LEU A 79 16.33 -5.50 -9.79
CA LEU A 79 16.76 -4.23 -10.39
C LEU A 79 17.21 -3.19 -9.35
N ARG A 80 17.23 -3.54 -8.06
CA ARG A 80 17.62 -2.65 -6.95
C ARG A 80 16.81 -1.34 -6.94
N GLN A 81 15.54 -1.42 -7.35
CA GLN A 81 14.67 -0.25 -7.37
C GLN A 81 14.43 0.24 -5.95
N ARG A 82 14.38 1.56 -5.76
CA ARG A 82 14.10 2.17 -4.45
C ARG A 82 12.69 1.81 -3.97
N GLU A 83 11.71 1.92 -4.86
CA GLU A 83 10.30 1.65 -4.60
C GLU A 83 9.66 0.97 -5.81
N VAL A 84 8.71 0.07 -5.54
CA VAL A 84 7.88 -0.60 -6.55
C VAL A 84 6.44 -0.22 -6.29
N TYR A 85 5.73 0.19 -7.34
CA TYR A 85 4.32 0.56 -7.28
C TYR A 85 3.53 -0.40 -8.14
N TYR A 86 2.85 -1.36 -7.51
CA TYR A 86 1.99 -2.28 -8.22
C TYR A 86 0.56 -1.73 -8.22
N GLN A 87 -0.03 -1.60 -9.42
CA GLN A 87 -1.18 -0.74 -9.72
C GLN A 87 -0.88 0.76 -9.52
N TYR A 88 -0.11 1.34 -10.44
CA TYR A 88 0.43 2.72 -10.37
C TYR A 88 -0.65 3.78 -10.11
N GLN A 89 -1.79 3.71 -10.80
CA GLN A 89 -2.86 4.70 -10.66
C GLN A 89 -3.53 4.64 -9.28
N ALA A 90 -3.70 3.44 -8.72
CA ALA A 90 -4.29 3.25 -7.39
C ALA A 90 -3.31 3.47 -6.24
N THR A 91 -2.01 3.64 -6.54
CA THR A 91 -0.97 3.80 -5.51
C THR A 91 -0.32 5.18 -5.59
N LYS A 92 0.30 5.55 -6.72
CA LYS A 92 1.15 6.75 -6.82
C LYS A 92 0.38 8.05 -6.99
N ILE A 93 -0.74 8.05 -7.72
CA ILE A 93 -1.60 9.25 -7.85
C ILE A 93 -2.18 9.65 -6.49
N PRO A 94 -2.74 8.73 -5.69
CA PRO A 94 -3.14 9.02 -4.32
C PRO A 94 -2.07 9.67 -3.46
N MET A 95 -0.79 9.30 -3.63
CA MET A 95 0.29 9.93 -2.85
C MET A 95 0.52 11.40 -3.22
N LEU A 96 0.41 11.75 -4.51
CA LEU A 96 0.47 13.14 -4.93
C LEU A 96 -0.73 13.93 -4.39
N LEU A 97 -1.93 13.35 -4.45
CA LEU A 97 -3.14 13.96 -3.91
C LEU A 97 -3.08 14.12 -2.39
N ARG A 98 -2.45 13.19 -1.67
CA ARG A 98 -2.28 13.28 -0.21
C ARG A 98 -1.57 14.59 0.19
N ASP A 99 -0.58 15.00 -0.59
CA ASP A 99 0.25 16.16 -0.27
C ASP A 99 -0.35 17.48 -0.83
N TRP A 100 -1.22 17.42 -1.85
CA TRP A 100 -1.77 18.60 -2.53
C TRP A 100 -3.27 18.86 -2.25
N ALA A 101 -4.07 17.81 -2.07
CA ALA A 101 -5.53 17.86 -1.89
C ALA A 101 -6.00 16.69 -1.00
N PRO A 102 -5.62 16.69 0.29
CA PRO A 102 -5.88 15.57 1.20
C PRO A 102 -7.37 15.28 1.37
N GLU A 103 -8.23 16.30 1.43
CA GLU A 103 -9.68 16.12 1.58
C GLU A 103 -10.31 15.45 0.35
N PHE A 104 -9.80 15.77 -0.84
CA PHE A 104 -10.25 15.13 -2.08
C PHE A 104 -9.83 13.66 -2.12
N LEU A 105 -8.60 13.36 -1.68
CA LEU A 105 -8.16 11.98 -1.55
C LEU A 105 -9.02 11.20 -0.54
N GLU A 106 -9.28 11.77 0.62
CA GLU A 106 -10.13 11.15 1.65
C GLU A 106 -11.52 10.84 1.11
N TYR A 107 -12.13 11.77 0.36
CA TYR A 107 -13.40 11.54 -0.32
C TYR A 107 -13.34 10.37 -1.30
N LEU A 108 -12.32 10.31 -2.17
CA LEU A 108 -12.15 9.20 -3.11
C LEU A 108 -11.93 7.86 -2.41
N VAL A 109 -11.16 7.86 -1.33
CA VAL A 109 -10.94 6.67 -0.50
C VAL A 109 -12.27 6.22 0.07
N LEU A 110 -12.99 7.08 0.80
CA LEU A 110 -14.24 6.71 1.47
C LEU A 110 -15.34 6.24 0.51
N LYS A 111 -15.39 6.80 -0.71
CA LYS A 111 -16.34 6.36 -1.75
C LYS A 111 -16.18 4.87 -2.10
N ASN A 112 -14.98 4.31 -1.97
CA ASN A 112 -14.70 2.90 -2.30
C ASN A 112 -14.93 1.93 -1.12
N TYR A 113 -15.41 2.44 0.03
CA TYR A 113 -15.66 1.63 1.22
C TYR A 113 -17.16 1.62 1.55
N ASP A 114 -17.74 0.41 1.65
CA ASP A 114 -19.06 0.23 2.22
C ASP A 114 -18.97 0.02 3.74
N VAL A 115 -19.06 1.13 4.48
CA VAL A 115 -19.07 1.08 5.95
C VAL A 115 -20.39 0.51 6.48
N GLY A 116 -21.47 0.57 5.71
CA GLY A 116 -22.78 0.00 6.08
C GLY A 116 -22.77 -1.52 6.12
N ALA A 117 -21.95 -2.17 5.28
CA ALA A 117 -21.75 -3.62 5.28
C ALA A 117 -21.15 -4.15 6.61
N LEU A 118 -20.40 -3.33 7.36
CA LEU A 118 -19.85 -3.73 8.66
C LEU A 118 -20.90 -3.88 9.75
N ASN A 119 -21.98 -3.09 9.69
CA ASN A 119 -23.04 -3.13 10.68
C ASN A 119 -23.92 -4.39 10.55
N LYS A 120 -24.09 -4.89 9.32
CA LYS A 120 -24.88 -6.12 9.04
C LYS A 120 -24.25 -7.43 9.52
N LYS A 121 -22.96 -7.41 9.91
CA LYS A 121 -22.24 -8.60 10.41
C LYS A 121 -22.32 -8.72 11.95
N LYS A 122 -22.79 -7.69 12.64
CA LYS A 122 -22.94 -7.66 14.10
C LYS A 122 -24.34 -8.08 14.58
N GLU A 123 -25.32 -8.13 13.68
CA GLU A 123 -26.63 -8.76 13.88
C GLU A 123 -26.58 -10.23 13.43
#